data_AF-A0A7G2CIM0-F1
#
_entry.id   AF-A0A7G2CIM0-F1
#
_cell.length_a   1.000
_cell.length_b   1.000
_cell.length_c   1.000
_cell.angle_alpha   90.00
_cell.angle_beta   90.00
_cell.angle_gamma   90.00
#
_symmetry.space_group_name_H-M   'P 1'
#
loop_
_entity.id
_entity.type
_entity.pdbx_description
1 polymer ?
#
loop_
_entity_poly.entity_id
_entity_poly.type
_entity_poly.pdbx_seq_one_letter_code
_entity_poly.pdbx_strand_id
1 'polypeptide(L)'
;MEERENLERALGERITEGDALQEECARLQRLVDRQQRLMASQEEKLQIFQRQIRELSHNGMEERREKHRLEEELQAYQRQVRKLVNSLKEKQRELREKESITTEQALVERQRQEREMLVDLFFDDTTEEFQLLKLYNFHIRYQVGDLPDLLQLDQRKVLDLPLYIDEKIHTSVERFFMEVICHLPKLRAITGNYHYPSLVYLCCRKYRLSDEVLSEYCKGPGPMDLTVTAERRGFFRRHEISFFAYLTFMLNERTSVNLLNVSHNGVSSLAFCKDAPPNVDEVVVEGCTKISDFTPLLTMNGLKKVTYDNTTDANEAFRDIKVNLEEKGIELENRDEVGRADYREMCHRPKAEVCLS
;
A
#
# COMPACT_ATOMS: atom_id res chain seq x y z
N MET A 1 42.60 45.54 142.60
CA MET A 1 43.60 45.17 141.55
C MET A 1 42.91 44.43 140.40
N GLU A 2 41.93 43.55 140.66
CA GLU A 2 41.11 42.88 139.62
C GLU A 2 40.25 43.80 138.72
N GLU A 3 39.70 44.92 139.21
CA GLU A 3 38.83 45.79 138.39
C GLU A 3 39.56 46.58 137.30
N ARG A 4 40.86 46.88 137.48
CA ARG A 4 41.65 47.62 136.50
C ARG A 4 42.10 46.72 135.34
N GLU A 5 42.39 45.44 135.63
CA GLU A 5 42.64 44.43 134.60
C GLU A 5 41.37 44.08 133.80
N ASN A 6 40.18 44.11 134.41
CA ASN A 6 38.93 43.88 133.68
C ASN A 6 38.57 45.03 132.72
N LEU A 7 38.90 46.29 133.08
CA LEU A 7 38.66 47.46 132.22
C LEU A 7 39.65 47.55 131.05
N GLU A 8 40.93 47.22 131.26
CA GLU A 8 41.92 47.16 130.18
C GLU A 8 41.66 45.99 129.21
N ARG A 9 41.13 44.85 129.71
CA ARG A 9 40.69 43.72 128.88
C ARG A 9 39.46 44.09 128.03
N ALA A 10 38.47 44.78 128.61
CA ALA A 10 37.29 45.25 127.89
C ALA A 10 37.60 46.38 126.87
N LEU A 11 38.60 47.24 127.14
CA LEU A 11 39.03 48.26 126.17
C LEU A 11 39.83 47.65 125.01
N GLY A 12 40.67 46.63 125.30
CA GLY A 12 41.37 45.85 124.28
C GLY A 12 40.39 45.08 123.37
N GLU A 13 39.35 44.47 123.95
CA GLU A 13 38.31 43.76 123.20
C GLU A 13 37.52 44.70 122.26
N ARG A 14 37.19 45.92 122.70
CA ARG A 14 36.49 46.91 121.84
C ARG A 14 37.37 47.51 120.74
N ILE A 15 38.69 47.64 120.97
CA ILE A 15 39.63 48.06 119.92
C ILE A 15 39.78 46.93 118.89
N THR A 16 39.88 45.67 119.33
CA THR A 16 39.91 44.52 118.41
C THR A 16 38.61 44.32 117.64
N GLU A 17 37.44 44.62 118.23
CA GLU A 17 36.16 44.63 117.52
C GLU A 17 36.06 45.76 116.49
N GLY A 18 36.57 46.96 116.81
CA GLY A 18 36.62 48.09 115.88
C GLY A 18 37.50 47.82 114.67
N ASP A 19 38.69 47.26 114.87
CA ASP A 19 39.59 46.86 113.80
C ASP A 19 39.01 45.71 112.95
N ALA A 20 38.34 44.73 113.58
CA ALA A 20 37.66 43.65 112.88
C ALA A 20 36.49 44.16 112.02
N LEU A 21 35.69 45.11 112.52
CA LEU A 21 34.61 45.74 111.76
C LEU A 21 35.14 46.59 110.60
N GLN A 22 36.26 47.29 110.79
CA GLN A 22 36.88 48.08 109.74
C GLN A 22 37.49 47.19 108.64
N GLU A 23 38.08 46.06 109.01
CA GLU A 23 38.54 45.05 108.06
C GLU A 23 37.37 44.39 107.32
N GLU A 24 36.25 44.12 107.99
CA GLU A 24 35.03 43.60 107.36
C GLU A 24 34.38 44.63 106.41
N CYS A 25 34.29 45.90 106.80
CA CYS A 25 33.83 46.97 105.91
C CYS A 25 34.74 47.11 104.69
N ALA A 26 36.07 47.04 104.86
CA ALA A 26 37.00 47.06 103.75
C ALA A 26 36.86 45.83 102.84
N ARG A 27 36.61 44.65 103.42
CA ARG A 27 36.33 43.41 102.68
C ARG A 27 35.04 43.53 101.87
N LEU A 28 33.96 44.04 102.47
CA LEU A 28 32.68 44.27 101.81
C LEU A 28 32.80 45.32 100.71
N GLN A 29 33.56 46.39 100.94
CA GLN A 29 33.81 47.40 99.91
C GLN A 29 34.56 46.81 98.71
N ARG A 30 35.59 45.98 98.94
CA ARG A 30 36.29 45.27 97.86
C ARG A 30 35.35 44.32 97.10
N LEU A 31 34.40 43.67 97.79
CA LEU A 31 33.40 42.83 97.15
C LEU A 31 32.43 43.65 96.29
N VAL A 32 31.96 44.79 96.80
CA VAL A 32 31.12 45.74 96.04
C VAL A 32 31.87 46.25 94.81
N ASP A 33 33.11 46.70 94.96
CA ASP A 33 33.93 47.19 93.84
C ASP A 33 34.18 46.08 92.80
N ARG A 34 34.36 44.83 93.26
CA ARG A 34 34.51 43.67 92.37
C ARG A 34 33.21 43.39 91.64
N GLN A 35 32.06 43.46 92.31
CA GLN A 35 30.75 43.29 91.69
C GLN A 35 30.47 44.40 90.67
N GLN A 36 30.76 45.66 91.00
CA GLN A 36 30.60 46.78 90.07
C GLN A 36 31.47 46.61 88.82
N ARG A 37 32.73 46.17 88.98
CA ARG A 37 33.60 45.85 87.83
C ARG A 37 33.08 44.70 86.98
N LEU A 38 32.53 43.66 87.61
CA LEU A 38 31.91 42.54 86.89
C LEU A 38 30.65 42.99 86.13
N MET A 39 29.80 43.82 86.75
CA MET A 39 28.62 44.39 86.11
C MET A 39 29.01 45.26 84.92
N ALA A 40 29.97 46.19 85.08
CA ALA A 40 30.47 47.01 83.99
C ALA A 40 31.04 46.17 82.83
N SER A 41 31.81 45.11 83.14
CA SER A 41 32.32 44.19 82.12
C SER A 41 31.21 43.40 81.41
N GLN A 42 30.14 43.03 82.14
CA GLN A 42 28.98 42.36 81.53
C GLN A 42 28.17 43.31 80.65
N GLU A 43 27.99 44.56 81.06
CA GLU A 43 27.33 45.60 80.27
C GLU A 43 28.09 45.88 78.96
N GLU A 44 29.42 45.98 79.03
CA GLU A 44 30.26 46.15 77.84
C GLU A 44 30.12 44.96 76.86
N LYS A 45 30.17 43.72 77.38
CA LYS A 45 29.94 42.51 76.57
C LYS A 45 28.55 42.51 75.94
N LEU A 46 27.51 42.90 76.68
CA LEU A 46 26.15 43.00 76.16
C LEU A 46 26.05 44.05 75.05
N GLN A 47 26.69 45.21 75.19
CA GLN A 47 26.71 46.24 74.15
C GLN A 47 27.40 45.75 72.87
N ILE A 48 28.51 45.01 73.00
CA ILE A 48 29.21 44.40 71.87
C ILE A 48 28.30 43.39 71.16
N PHE A 49 27.67 42.47 71.92
CA PHE A 49 26.73 41.51 71.33
C PHE A 49 25.54 42.19 70.66
N GLN A 50 24.96 43.23 71.26
CA GLN A 50 23.88 44.00 70.65
C GLN A 50 24.30 44.72 69.36
N ARG A 51 25.56 45.16 69.26
CA ARG A 51 26.10 45.73 68.02
C ARG A 51 26.25 44.66 66.95
N GLN A 52 26.83 43.50 67.30
CA GLN A 52 26.98 42.37 66.38
C GLN A 52 25.62 41.86 65.86
N ILE A 53 24.61 41.76 66.72
CA ILE A 53 23.24 41.38 66.32
C ILE A 53 22.67 42.36 65.31
N ARG A 54 22.89 43.68 65.51
CA ARG A 54 22.42 44.71 64.58
C ARG A 54 23.14 44.64 63.23
N GLU A 55 24.45 44.46 63.23
CA GLU A 55 25.25 44.31 62.01
C GLU A 55 24.86 43.07 61.22
N LEU A 56 24.75 41.90 61.88
CA LEU A 56 24.31 40.66 61.24
C LEU A 56 22.88 40.76 60.70
N SER A 57 21.99 41.44 61.44
CA SER A 57 20.61 41.66 60.99
C SER A 57 20.56 42.59 59.77
N HIS A 58 21.41 43.62 59.72
CA HIS A 58 21.52 44.52 58.58
C HIS A 58 22.07 43.81 57.35
N ASN A 59 23.20 43.12 57.47
CA ASN A 59 23.81 42.35 56.39
C ASN A 59 22.84 41.28 55.87
N GLY A 60 22.15 40.56 56.76
CA GLY A 60 21.14 39.57 56.38
C GLY A 60 19.90 40.19 55.72
N MET A 61 19.60 41.48 55.90
CA MET A 61 18.58 42.18 55.12
C MET A 61 19.10 42.59 53.74
N GLU A 62 20.35 43.04 53.64
CA GLU A 62 20.97 43.37 52.35
C GLU A 62 21.12 42.15 51.45
N GLU A 63 21.61 41.03 51.98
CA GLU A 63 21.70 39.76 51.23
C GLU A 63 20.33 39.28 50.74
N ARG A 64 19.26 39.46 51.54
CA ARG A 64 17.89 39.13 51.11
C ARG A 64 17.40 40.02 49.98
N ARG A 65 17.74 41.31 50.00
CA ARG A 65 17.40 42.25 48.92
C ARG A 65 18.16 41.90 47.63
N GLU A 66 19.44 41.60 47.74
CA GLU A 66 20.25 41.22 46.59
C GLU A 66 19.80 39.89 45.98
N LYS A 67 19.49 38.91 46.83
CA LYS A 67 18.88 37.64 46.40
C LYS A 67 17.58 37.88 45.62
N HIS A 68 16.70 38.75 46.11
CA HIS A 68 15.45 39.07 45.42
C HIS A 68 15.70 39.71 44.06
N ARG A 69 16.67 40.64 43.96
CA ARG A 69 17.06 41.25 42.67
C ARG A 69 17.56 40.22 41.67
N LEU A 70 18.45 39.33 42.10
CA LEU A 70 18.98 38.27 41.24
C LEU A 70 17.89 37.27 40.82
N GLU A 71 16.92 36.97 41.68
CA GLU A 71 15.76 36.14 41.33
C GLU A 71 14.87 36.81 40.28
N GLU A 72 14.65 38.13 40.38
CA GLU A 72 13.92 38.91 39.38
C GLU A 72 14.65 38.92 38.02
N GLU A 73 15.97 39.13 38.02
CA GLU A 73 16.81 39.08 36.82
C GLU A 73 16.80 37.69 36.17
N LEU A 74 16.94 36.63 36.98
CA LEU A 74 16.86 35.26 36.50
C LEU A 74 15.50 34.95 35.88
N GLN A 75 14.41 35.40 36.51
CA GLN A 75 13.07 35.26 35.95
C GLN A 75 12.91 36.03 34.63
N ALA A 76 13.43 37.25 34.54
CA ALA A 76 13.42 38.03 33.32
C ALA A 76 14.17 37.32 32.19
N TYR A 77 15.36 36.80 32.48
CA TYR A 77 16.16 36.01 31.54
C TYR A 77 15.42 34.74 31.09
N GLN A 78 14.81 33.99 32.02
CA GLN A 78 14.01 32.81 31.67
C GLN A 78 12.79 33.15 30.80
N ARG A 79 12.17 34.32 30.96
CA ARG A 79 11.09 34.78 30.08
C ARG A 79 11.63 35.08 28.68
N GLN A 80 12.80 35.71 28.55
CA GLN A 80 13.43 35.96 27.26
C GLN A 80 13.82 34.67 26.54
N VAL A 81 14.43 33.71 27.24
CA VAL A 81 14.76 32.39 26.69
C VAL A 81 13.50 31.67 26.20
N ARG A 82 12.41 31.69 26.99
CA ARG A 82 11.13 31.10 26.55
C ARG A 82 10.58 31.75 25.28
N LYS A 83 10.66 33.07 25.15
CA LYS A 83 10.25 33.79 23.92
C LYS A 83 11.09 33.36 22.72
N LEU A 84 12.42 33.28 22.88
CA LEU A 84 13.33 32.86 21.81
C LEU A 84 13.07 31.40 21.40
N VAL A 85 12.89 30.49 22.36
CA VAL A 85 12.58 29.08 22.09
C VAL A 85 11.27 28.94 21.32
N ASN A 86 10.23 29.68 21.70
CA ASN A 86 8.95 29.66 21.00
C ASN A 86 9.09 30.20 19.57
N SER A 87 9.80 31.32 19.38
CA SER A 87 10.04 31.90 18.06
C SER A 87 10.88 30.96 17.17
N LEU A 88 11.87 30.26 17.72
CA LEU A 88 12.65 29.28 16.98
C LEU A 88 11.80 28.08 16.54
N LYS A 89 10.91 27.57 17.41
CA LYS A 89 9.99 26.49 17.07
C LYS A 89 9.02 26.89 15.96
N GLU A 90 8.51 28.12 16.00
CA GLU A 90 7.62 28.66 14.96
C GLU A 90 8.35 28.77 13.62
N LYS A 91 9.56 29.35 13.60
CA LYS A 91 10.39 29.41 12.38
C LYS A 91 10.76 28.04 11.83
N GLN A 92 11.06 27.07 12.70
CA GLN A 92 11.33 25.69 12.26
C GLN A 92 10.10 25.03 11.63
N ARG A 93 8.91 25.32 12.16
CA ARG A 93 7.64 24.83 11.59
C ARG A 93 7.39 25.45 10.22
N GLU A 94 7.51 26.78 10.10
CA GLU A 94 7.36 27.48 8.81
C GLU A 94 8.34 26.96 7.76
N LEU A 95 9.58 26.68 8.14
CA LEU A 95 10.61 26.16 7.23
C LEU A 95 10.24 24.76 6.71
N ARG A 96 9.78 23.86 7.60
CA ARG A 96 9.31 22.53 7.19
C ARG A 96 8.08 22.58 6.30
N GLU A 97 7.13 23.48 6.59
CA GLU A 97 5.94 23.68 5.77
C GLU A 97 6.31 24.19 4.37
N LYS A 98 7.24 25.16 4.28
CA LYS A 98 7.76 25.66 3.00
C LYS A 98 8.51 24.60 2.20
N GLU A 99 9.36 23.79 2.85
CA GLU A 99 10.08 22.69 2.21
C GLU A 99 9.10 21.64 1.66
N SER A 100 8.10 21.24 2.45
CA SER A 100 7.07 20.29 2.03
C SER A 100 6.32 20.78 0.78
N ILE A 101 5.83 22.02 0.81
CA ILE A 101 5.12 22.63 -0.32
C ILE A 101 5.99 22.67 -1.57
N THR A 102 7.27 23.03 -1.43
CA THR A 102 8.20 23.12 -2.56
C THR A 102 8.45 21.74 -3.17
N THR A 103 8.62 20.71 -2.34
CA THR A 103 8.83 19.33 -2.83
C THR A 103 7.61 18.76 -3.53
N GLU A 104 6.41 19.02 -3.00
CA GLU A 104 5.16 18.57 -3.59
C GLU A 104 4.89 19.28 -4.93
N GLN A 105 5.09 20.60 -4.98
CA GLN A 105 4.97 21.37 -6.23
C GLN A 105 5.97 20.91 -7.29
N ALA A 106 7.22 20.62 -6.92
CA ALA A 106 8.22 20.11 -7.84
C ALA A 106 7.87 18.72 -8.39
N LEU A 107 7.27 17.85 -7.56
CA LEU A 107 6.80 16.54 -8.00
C LEU A 107 5.64 16.67 -8.99
N VAL A 108 4.65 17.52 -8.68
CA VAL A 108 3.50 17.77 -9.56
C VAL A 108 3.95 18.34 -10.90
N GLU A 109 4.87 19.31 -10.89
CA GLU A 109 5.39 19.91 -12.13
C GLU A 109 6.19 18.90 -12.95
N ARG A 110 6.97 18.02 -12.30
CA ARG A 110 7.66 16.93 -12.98
C ARG A 110 6.68 15.94 -13.62
N GLN A 111 5.65 15.51 -12.89
CA GLN A 111 4.62 14.60 -13.43
C GLN A 111 3.88 15.23 -14.60
N ARG A 112 3.62 16.54 -14.53
CA ARG A 112 3.03 17.30 -15.63
C ARG A 112 3.94 17.30 -16.87
N GLN A 113 5.22 17.59 -16.71
CA GLN A 113 6.19 17.58 -17.82
C GLN A 113 6.35 16.19 -18.44
N GLU A 114 6.40 15.14 -17.61
CA GLU A 114 6.42 13.75 -18.08
C GLU A 114 5.16 13.41 -18.89
N ARG A 115 3.99 13.85 -18.43
CA ARG A 115 2.72 13.68 -19.15
C ARG A 115 2.73 14.42 -20.49
N GLU A 116 3.11 15.70 -20.51
CA GLU A 116 3.19 16.51 -21.73
C GLU A 116 4.14 15.86 -22.75
N MET A 117 5.31 15.41 -22.33
CA MET A 117 6.25 14.67 -23.18
C MET A 117 5.65 13.38 -23.75
N LEU A 118 4.91 12.60 -22.96
CA LEU A 118 4.29 11.36 -23.43
C LEU A 118 3.16 11.61 -24.43
N VAL A 119 2.39 12.68 -24.25
CA VAL A 119 1.40 13.12 -25.23
C VAL A 119 2.12 13.50 -26.53
N ASP A 120 3.12 14.37 -26.48
CA ASP A 120 3.86 14.82 -27.67
C ASP A 120 4.52 13.66 -28.46
N LEU A 121 4.98 12.61 -27.77
CA LEU A 121 5.66 11.48 -28.41
C LEU A 121 4.72 10.43 -29.01
N PHE A 122 3.56 10.20 -28.39
CA PHE A 122 2.74 9.03 -28.67
C PHE A 122 1.30 9.34 -29.06
N PHE A 123 0.79 10.55 -28.79
CA PHE A 123 -0.55 10.97 -29.17
C PHE A 123 -0.51 11.57 -30.58
N ASP A 124 -1.46 11.19 -31.42
CA ASP A 124 -1.65 11.77 -32.74
C ASP A 124 -2.85 12.72 -32.69
N ASP A 125 -2.57 14.02 -32.67
CA ASP A 125 -3.59 15.08 -32.63
C ASP A 125 -4.54 15.05 -33.84
N THR A 126 -4.14 14.44 -34.96
CA THR A 126 -4.99 14.35 -36.15
C THR A 126 -6.05 13.26 -36.03
N THR A 127 -5.75 12.19 -35.30
CA THR A 127 -6.66 11.06 -35.08
C THR A 127 -7.29 11.05 -33.68
N GLU A 128 -6.76 11.85 -32.75
CA GLU A 128 -7.11 11.83 -31.32
C GLU A 128 -6.83 10.47 -30.65
N GLU A 129 -5.78 9.78 -31.11
CA GLU A 129 -5.44 8.42 -30.71
C GLU A 129 -3.98 8.29 -30.27
N PHE A 130 -3.71 7.49 -29.23
CA PHE A 130 -2.34 7.09 -28.90
C PHE A 130 -1.82 5.95 -29.78
N GLN A 131 -0.51 5.89 -29.95
CA GLN A 131 0.19 4.67 -30.38
C GLN A 131 0.29 3.70 -29.20
N LEU A 132 -0.84 3.08 -28.80
CA LEU A 132 -1.02 2.35 -27.53
C LEU A 132 0.09 1.33 -27.23
N LEU A 133 0.51 0.55 -28.22
CA LEU A 133 1.57 -0.44 -28.02
C LEU A 133 2.92 0.22 -27.70
N LYS A 134 3.25 1.33 -28.38
CA LYS A 134 4.49 2.07 -28.14
C LYS A 134 4.44 2.78 -26.80
N LEU A 135 3.33 3.45 -26.50
CA LEU A 135 3.10 4.09 -25.20
C LEU A 135 3.23 3.08 -24.06
N TYR A 136 2.57 1.93 -24.17
CA TYR A 136 2.60 0.89 -23.15
C TYR A 136 4.01 0.31 -22.96
N ASN A 137 4.70 -0.02 -24.05
CA ASN A 137 6.08 -0.50 -23.99
C ASN A 137 7.03 0.53 -23.35
N PHE A 138 6.84 1.81 -23.65
CA PHE A 138 7.62 2.89 -23.06
C PHE A 138 7.35 3.02 -21.55
N HIS A 139 6.07 3.04 -21.16
CA HIS A 139 5.64 3.10 -19.76
C HIS A 139 6.21 1.93 -18.95
N ILE A 140 6.09 0.68 -19.44
CA ILE A 140 6.63 -0.49 -18.74
C ILE A 140 8.16 -0.44 -18.62
N ARG A 141 8.85 0.04 -19.67
CA ARG A 141 10.33 0.09 -19.69
C ARG A 141 10.90 1.17 -18.77
N TYR A 142 10.27 2.33 -18.70
CA TYR A 142 10.82 3.50 -18.01
C TYR A 142 10.06 3.89 -16.74
N GLN A 143 8.89 3.28 -16.48
CA GLN A 143 8.00 3.61 -15.35
C GLN A 143 7.62 5.09 -15.30
N VAL A 144 7.37 5.68 -16.48
CA VAL A 144 7.06 7.12 -16.63
C VAL A 144 5.57 7.31 -16.88
N GLY A 145 5.01 8.34 -16.25
CA GLY A 145 3.62 8.77 -16.41
C GLY A 145 2.59 7.84 -15.76
N ASP A 146 1.42 8.40 -15.48
CA ASP A 146 0.24 7.64 -15.05
C ASP A 146 -0.55 7.20 -16.29
N LEU A 147 -0.48 5.91 -16.60
CA LEU A 147 -1.06 5.34 -17.82
C LEU A 147 -2.59 5.48 -17.86
N PRO A 148 -3.37 5.11 -16.82
CA PRO A 148 -4.80 5.40 -16.74
C PRO A 148 -5.18 6.85 -17.10
N ASP A 149 -4.46 7.84 -16.57
CA ASP A 149 -4.73 9.26 -16.82
C ASP A 149 -4.47 9.65 -18.28
N LEU A 150 -3.40 9.10 -18.88
CA LEU A 150 -3.12 9.30 -20.30
C LEU A 150 -4.21 8.67 -21.18
N LEU A 151 -4.65 7.46 -20.86
CA LEU A 151 -5.67 6.74 -21.63
C LEU A 151 -7.04 7.45 -21.61
N GLN A 152 -7.31 8.32 -20.63
CA GLN A 152 -8.53 9.15 -20.64
C GLN A 152 -8.56 10.14 -21.82
N LEU A 153 -7.40 10.52 -22.35
CA LEU A 153 -7.30 11.39 -23.51
C LEU A 153 -7.59 10.64 -24.81
N ASP A 154 -7.51 9.31 -24.82
CA ASP A 154 -7.75 8.51 -26.01
C ASP A 154 -9.25 8.42 -26.33
N GLN A 155 -9.64 8.98 -27.48
CA GLN A 155 -11.05 9.07 -27.86
C GLN A 155 -11.50 7.95 -28.81
N ARG A 156 -10.65 6.94 -29.08
CA ARG A 156 -10.96 5.90 -30.05
C ARG A 156 -12.21 5.13 -29.66
N LYS A 157 -13.05 4.89 -30.67
CA LYS A 157 -14.25 4.05 -30.53
C LYS A 157 -14.02 2.63 -31.01
N VAL A 158 -13.09 2.46 -31.94
CA VAL A 158 -12.74 1.17 -32.52
C VAL A 158 -11.24 0.99 -32.38
N LEU A 159 -10.81 -0.14 -31.83
CA LEU A 159 -9.41 -0.51 -31.75
C LEU A 159 -9.12 -1.59 -32.79
N ASP A 160 -8.29 -1.28 -33.78
CA ASP A 160 -7.76 -2.28 -34.69
C ASP A 160 -6.51 -2.92 -34.09
N LEU A 161 -6.59 -4.21 -33.77
CA LEU A 161 -5.49 -4.97 -33.19
C LEU A 161 -4.64 -5.61 -34.28
N PRO A 162 -3.30 -5.48 -34.23
CA PRO A 162 -2.44 -6.14 -35.20
C PRO A 162 -2.49 -7.66 -35.03
N LEU A 163 -2.29 -8.40 -36.13
CA LEU A 163 -2.31 -9.88 -36.13
C LEU A 163 -1.32 -10.52 -35.15
N TYR A 164 -0.19 -9.86 -34.88
CA TYR A 164 0.87 -10.34 -33.99
C TYR A 164 1.19 -9.28 -32.92
N ILE A 165 0.45 -9.33 -31.81
CA ILE A 165 0.64 -8.41 -30.67
C ILE A 165 1.79 -8.90 -29.78
N ASP A 166 1.90 -10.21 -29.59
CA ASP A 166 2.91 -10.87 -28.76
C ASP A 166 4.34 -10.54 -29.18
N GLU A 167 4.61 -10.48 -30.49
CA GLU A 167 5.92 -10.10 -31.03
C GLU A 167 6.24 -8.61 -30.82
N LYS A 168 5.22 -7.79 -30.52
CA LYS A 168 5.33 -6.32 -30.45
C LYS A 168 5.32 -5.75 -29.03
N ILE A 169 4.97 -6.54 -28.02
CA ILE A 169 4.90 -6.09 -26.62
C ILE A 169 6.07 -6.68 -25.82
N HIS A 170 6.75 -5.86 -25.02
CA HIS A 170 7.87 -6.29 -24.18
C HIS A 170 7.46 -7.13 -22.95
N THR A 171 6.16 -7.24 -22.70
CA THR A 171 5.53 -7.96 -21.59
C THR A 171 4.41 -8.88 -22.11
N SER A 172 3.54 -9.39 -21.22
CA SER A 172 2.45 -10.27 -21.63
C SER A 172 1.31 -9.52 -22.30
N VAL A 173 0.72 -10.14 -23.33
CA VAL A 173 -0.51 -9.66 -24.00
C VAL A 173 -1.65 -9.53 -22.99
N GLU A 174 -1.71 -10.44 -22.00
CA GLU A 174 -2.68 -10.42 -20.90
C GLU A 174 -2.66 -9.07 -20.16
N ARG A 175 -1.49 -8.56 -19.77
CA ARG A 175 -1.38 -7.27 -19.07
C ARG A 175 -1.75 -6.10 -19.96
N PHE A 176 -1.39 -6.11 -21.24
CA PHE A 176 -1.80 -5.06 -22.16
C PHE A 176 -3.33 -4.92 -22.26
N PHE A 177 -4.05 -6.03 -22.33
CA PHE A 177 -5.52 -6.01 -22.34
C PHE A 177 -6.09 -5.40 -21.05
N MET A 178 -5.57 -5.81 -19.89
CA MET A 178 -6.06 -5.36 -18.58
C MET A 178 -5.69 -3.91 -18.26
N GLU A 179 -4.47 -3.51 -18.57
CA GLU A 179 -3.91 -2.20 -18.19
C GLU A 179 -4.22 -1.13 -19.23
N VAL A 180 -4.35 -1.48 -20.52
CA VAL A 180 -4.60 -0.51 -21.60
C VAL A 180 -6.03 -0.60 -22.12
N ILE A 181 -6.41 -1.73 -22.72
CA ILE A 181 -7.67 -1.84 -23.48
C ILE A 181 -8.89 -1.59 -22.59
N CYS A 182 -8.87 -2.10 -21.35
CA CYS A 182 -9.96 -1.91 -20.38
C CYS A 182 -10.14 -0.46 -19.91
N HIS A 183 -9.13 0.40 -20.09
CA HIS A 183 -9.13 1.78 -19.61
C HIS A 183 -9.43 2.80 -20.72
N LEU A 184 -9.71 2.35 -21.94
CA LEU A 184 -10.09 3.23 -23.05
C LEU A 184 -11.56 3.69 -22.88
N PRO A 185 -11.81 4.97 -22.60
CA PRO A 185 -13.10 5.44 -22.09
C PRO A 185 -14.24 5.37 -23.12
N LYS A 186 -13.91 5.42 -24.42
CA LYS A 186 -14.89 5.46 -25.52
C LYS A 186 -14.91 4.20 -26.38
N LEU A 187 -14.16 3.17 -26.00
CA LEU A 187 -14.04 1.95 -26.79
C LEU A 187 -15.38 1.22 -26.89
N ARG A 188 -15.79 0.89 -28.12
CA ARG A 188 -17.03 0.17 -28.44
C ARG A 188 -16.80 -1.09 -29.27
N ALA A 189 -15.68 -1.19 -29.97
CA ALA A 189 -15.36 -2.38 -30.75
C ALA A 189 -13.85 -2.64 -30.79
N ILE A 190 -13.50 -3.91 -30.89
CA ILE A 190 -12.13 -4.39 -31.15
C ILE A 190 -12.17 -5.18 -32.46
N THR A 191 -11.28 -4.83 -33.39
CA THR A 191 -11.23 -5.39 -34.75
C THR A 191 -9.80 -5.86 -35.10
N GLY A 192 -9.61 -6.40 -36.30
CA GLY A 192 -8.31 -6.87 -36.79
C GLY A 192 -7.95 -8.27 -36.29
N ASN A 193 -7.60 -8.40 -35.01
CA ASN A 193 -7.13 -9.65 -34.42
C ASN A 193 -8.19 -10.33 -33.54
N TYR A 194 -8.73 -11.45 -34.04
CA TYR A 194 -9.75 -12.26 -33.36
C TYR A 194 -9.20 -13.47 -32.59
N HIS A 195 -7.88 -13.55 -32.36
CA HIS A 195 -7.22 -14.68 -31.69
C HIS A 195 -7.26 -14.63 -30.15
N TYR A 196 -7.80 -13.56 -29.55
CA TYR A 196 -7.81 -13.36 -28.10
C TYR A 196 -9.22 -13.30 -27.44
N PRO A 197 -10.19 -14.16 -27.84
CA PRO A 197 -11.55 -14.11 -27.28
C PRO A 197 -11.58 -14.35 -25.77
N SER A 198 -10.68 -15.18 -25.23
CA SER A 198 -10.57 -15.41 -23.79
C SER A 198 -10.12 -14.17 -23.02
N LEU A 199 -9.25 -13.34 -23.60
CA LEU A 199 -8.81 -12.08 -22.98
C LEU A 199 -9.94 -11.04 -23.01
N VAL A 200 -10.61 -10.85 -24.15
CA VAL A 200 -11.75 -9.90 -24.26
C VAL A 200 -12.87 -10.30 -23.29
N TYR A 201 -13.20 -11.58 -23.22
CA TYR A 201 -14.20 -12.09 -22.26
C TYR A 201 -13.78 -11.84 -20.81
N LEU A 202 -12.53 -12.13 -20.45
CA LEU A 202 -11.99 -11.82 -19.11
C LEU A 202 -12.10 -10.32 -18.79
N CYS A 203 -11.74 -9.46 -19.73
CA CYS A 203 -11.80 -8.02 -19.59
C CYS A 203 -13.22 -7.54 -19.26
N CYS A 204 -14.24 -8.12 -19.91
CA CYS A 204 -15.64 -7.76 -19.65
C CYS A 204 -16.12 -8.26 -18.29
N ARG A 205 -15.71 -9.47 -17.90
CA ARG A 205 -16.16 -10.10 -16.66
C ARG A 205 -15.46 -9.58 -15.40
N LYS A 206 -14.20 -9.12 -15.50
CA LYS A 206 -13.41 -8.65 -14.34
C LYS A 206 -12.92 -7.21 -14.41
N TYR A 207 -12.72 -6.64 -15.59
CA TYR A 207 -12.01 -5.36 -15.77
C TYR A 207 -12.87 -4.26 -16.41
N ARG A 208 -14.20 -4.36 -16.28
CA ARG A 208 -15.17 -3.32 -16.69
C ARG A 208 -15.17 -2.95 -18.17
N LEU A 209 -14.60 -3.78 -19.04
CA LEU A 209 -14.83 -3.64 -20.47
C LEU A 209 -16.32 -3.91 -20.76
N SER A 210 -16.94 -3.14 -21.65
CA SER A 210 -18.39 -3.22 -21.86
C SER A 210 -18.78 -4.52 -22.58
N ASP A 211 -19.97 -5.06 -22.26
CA ASP A 211 -20.54 -6.19 -22.99
C ASP A 211 -20.79 -5.85 -24.47
N GLU A 212 -20.99 -4.56 -24.80
CA GLU A 212 -21.07 -4.06 -26.18
C GLU A 212 -19.78 -4.39 -26.95
N VAL A 213 -18.60 -4.12 -26.37
CA VAL A 213 -17.30 -4.43 -27.00
C VAL A 213 -17.15 -5.94 -27.24
N LEU A 214 -17.56 -6.76 -26.28
CA LEU A 214 -17.49 -8.22 -26.42
C LEU A 214 -18.46 -8.74 -27.49
N SER A 215 -19.68 -8.21 -27.55
CA SER A 215 -20.65 -8.58 -28.58
C SER A 215 -20.16 -8.20 -29.97
N GLU A 216 -19.62 -6.99 -30.15
CA GLU A 216 -19.01 -6.56 -31.41
C GLU A 216 -17.78 -7.42 -31.78
N TYR A 217 -16.95 -7.79 -30.80
CA TYR A 217 -15.83 -8.69 -31.04
C TYR A 217 -16.29 -10.08 -31.53
N CYS A 218 -17.38 -10.61 -30.98
CA CYS A 218 -17.96 -11.89 -31.41
C CYS A 218 -18.55 -11.85 -32.83
N LYS A 219 -18.90 -10.68 -33.36
CA LYS A 219 -19.34 -10.51 -34.77
C LYS A 219 -18.19 -10.55 -35.78
N GLY A 220 -16.95 -10.68 -35.29
CA GLY A 220 -15.74 -10.68 -36.11
C GLY A 220 -15.79 -11.68 -37.29
N PRO A 221 -15.24 -11.31 -38.45
CA PRO A 221 -15.24 -12.17 -39.63
C PRO A 221 -14.42 -13.45 -39.40
N GLY A 222 -14.79 -14.47 -40.17
CA GLY A 222 -14.04 -15.71 -40.30
C GLY A 222 -14.52 -16.84 -39.37
N PRO A 223 -14.30 -18.09 -39.79
CA PRO A 223 -14.59 -19.24 -38.96
C PRO A 223 -13.77 -19.18 -37.67
N MET A 224 -14.38 -19.58 -36.56
CA MET A 224 -13.68 -19.69 -35.28
C MET A 224 -13.75 -21.11 -34.76
N ASP A 225 -12.59 -21.73 -34.64
CA ASP A 225 -12.45 -22.99 -33.93
C ASP A 225 -12.43 -22.72 -32.43
N LEU A 226 -13.46 -23.21 -31.72
CA LEU A 226 -13.49 -23.11 -30.26
C LEU A 226 -12.76 -24.31 -29.66
N THR A 227 -11.44 -24.19 -29.54
CA THR A 227 -10.61 -25.22 -28.91
C THR A 227 -10.57 -25.04 -27.39
N VAL A 228 -11.01 -26.06 -26.65
CA VAL A 228 -10.69 -26.21 -25.24
C VAL A 228 -9.19 -26.53 -25.17
N THR A 229 -8.43 -25.88 -24.30
CA THR A 229 -7.03 -26.27 -24.04
C THR A 229 -6.80 -26.34 -22.53
N ALA A 230 -5.88 -27.21 -22.08
CA ALA A 230 -5.47 -27.23 -20.69
C ALA A 230 -4.96 -25.85 -20.22
N GLU A 231 -4.23 -25.15 -21.08
CA GLU A 231 -3.76 -23.78 -20.87
C GLU A 231 -4.92 -22.80 -20.68
N ARG A 232 -5.92 -22.78 -21.59
CA ARG A 232 -7.10 -21.91 -21.47
C ARG A 232 -7.87 -22.18 -20.18
N ARG A 233 -8.06 -23.43 -19.80
CA ARG A 233 -8.71 -23.75 -18.51
C ARG A 233 -7.89 -23.28 -17.31
N GLY A 234 -6.58 -23.44 -17.37
CA GLY A 234 -5.65 -22.89 -16.38
C GLY A 234 -5.78 -21.37 -16.28
N PHE A 235 -5.82 -20.68 -17.42
CA PHE A 235 -6.07 -19.23 -17.51
C PHE A 235 -7.37 -18.84 -16.80
N PHE A 236 -8.52 -19.43 -17.16
CA PHE A 236 -9.79 -19.09 -16.53
C PHE A 236 -9.82 -19.41 -15.03
N ARG A 237 -9.18 -20.50 -14.60
CA ARG A 237 -9.01 -20.84 -13.18
C ARG A 237 -8.19 -19.81 -12.43
N ARG A 238 -7.05 -19.36 -12.98
CA ARG A 238 -6.19 -18.32 -12.39
C ARG A 238 -6.94 -17.00 -12.17
N HIS A 239 -7.87 -16.69 -13.06
CA HIS A 239 -8.72 -15.51 -12.95
C HIS A 239 -10.07 -15.78 -12.30
N GLU A 240 -10.31 -16.94 -11.70
CA GLU A 240 -11.56 -17.27 -10.99
C GLU A 240 -12.82 -17.08 -11.84
N ILE A 241 -12.72 -17.34 -13.14
CA ILE A 241 -13.84 -17.29 -14.07
C ILE A 241 -14.23 -18.72 -14.45
N SER A 242 -15.53 -18.97 -14.56
CA SER A 242 -16.03 -20.25 -15.06
C SER A 242 -15.66 -20.44 -16.53
N PHE A 243 -14.81 -21.43 -16.79
CA PHE A 243 -14.46 -21.84 -18.15
C PHE A 243 -15.69 -22.28 -18.95
N PHE A 244 -16.63 -22.99 -18.32
CA PHE A 244 -17.85 -23.42 -18.98
C PHE A 244 -18.77 -22.24 -19.32
N ALA A 245 -18.85 -21.22 -18.46
CA ALA A 245 -19.60 -20.01 -18.79
C ALA A 245 -19.01 -19.29 -20.00
N TYR A 246 -17.68 -19.24 -20.12
CA TYR A 246 -17.00 -18.74 -21.32
C TYR A 246 -17.38 -19.56 -22.56
N LEU A 247 -17.32 -20.89 -22.50
CA LEU A 247 -17.68 -21.73 -23.65
C LEU A 247 -19.13 -21.52 -24.07
N THR A 248 -20.08 -21.58 -23.13
CA THR A 248 -21.50 -21.34 -23.42
C THR A 248 -21.72 -19.97 -24.05
N PHE A 249 -21.07 -18.93 -23.51
CA PHE A 249 -21.15 -17.59 -24.08
C PHE A 249 -20.62 -17.53 -25.52
N MET A 250 -19.40 -18.05 -25.75
CA MET A 250 -18.78 -17.99 -27.07
C MET A 250 -19.55 -18.79 -28.11
N LEU A 251 -20.11 -19.95 -27.74
CA LEU A 251 -20.95 -20.75 -28.61
C LEU A 251 -22.18 -19.94 -29.04
N ASN A 252 -22.85 -19.28 -28.11
CA ASN A 252 -24.10 -18.56 -28.38
C ASN A 252 -23.91 -17.23 -29.13
N GLU A 253 -22.90 -16.45 -28.75
CA GLU A 253 -22.73 -15.09 -29.28
C GLU A 253 -21.96 -15.06 -30.61
N ARG A 254 -21.19 -16.10 -30.91
CA ARG A 254 -20.35 -16.13 -32.12
C ARG A 254 -20.91 -17.12 -33.13
N THR A 255 -21.70 -16.59 -34.06
CA THR A 255 -22.33 -17.36 -35.14
C THR A 255 -21.33 -17.99 -36.11
N SER A 256 -20.05 -17.60 -36.06
CA SER A 256 -18.99 -18.18 -36.89
C SER A 256 -18.29 -19.39 -36.27
N VAL A 257 -18.67 -19.80 -35.06
CA VAL A 257 -18.20 -21.06 -34.48
C VAL A 257 -18.94 -22.22 -35.14
N ASN A 258 -18.24 -23.00 -35.96
CA ASN A 258 -18.75 -24.22 -36.58
C ASN A 258 -18.11 -25.48 -35.98
N LEU A 259 -16.87 -25.36 -35.51
CA LEU A 259 -16.09 -26.46 -34.93
C LEU A 259 -15.84 -26.22 -33.44
N LEU A 260 -16.27 -27.18 -32.61
CA LEU A 260 -15.97 -27.25 -31.19
C LEU A 260 -14.97 -28.38 -30.93
N ASN A 261 -13.77 -28.04 -30.51
CA ASN A 261 -12.74 -29.03 -30.21
C ASN A 261 -12.52 -29.16 -28.70
N VAL A 262 -12.84 -30.33 -28.14
CA VAL A 262 -12.64 -30.65 -26.72
C VAL A 262 -11.50 -31.68 -26.49
N SER A 263 -10.75 -32.03 -27.53
CA SER A 263 -9.80 -33.14 -27.56
C SER A 263 -8.67 -33.05 -26.53
N HIS A 264 -8.29 -34.17 -25.90
CA HIS A 264 -7.12 -34.30 -25.02
C HIS A 264 -7.06 -33.33 -23.84
N ASN A 265 -8.21 -32.74 -23.46
CA ASN A 265 -8.22 -31.70 -22.46
C ASN A 265 -8.63 -32.17 -21.08
N GLY A 266 -8.98 -33.43 -20.85
CA GLY A 266 -9.48 -33.88 -19.56
C GLY A 266 -10.73 -33.09 -19.12
N VAL A 267 -11.57 -32.70 -20.08
CA VAL A 267 -12.96 -32.30 -19.84
C VAL A 267 -13.70 -33.53 -19.35
N SER A 268 -14.58 -33.36 -18.35
CA SER A 268 -15.35 -34.47 -17.74
C SER A 268 -16.84 -34.43 -18.07
N SER A 269 -17.30 -33.42 -18.81
CA SER A 269 -18.72 -33.25 -19.14
C SER A 269 -18.88 -32.47 -20.44
N LEU A 270 -19.83 -32.89 -21.27
CA LEU A 270 -20.29 -32.20 -22.48
C LEU A 270 -21.62 -31.45 -22.26
N ALA A 271 -22.04 -31.21 -21.01
CA ALA A 271 -23.34 -30.61 -20.73
C ALA A 271 -23.55 -29.26 -21.43
N PHE A 272 -22.48 -28.47 -21.63
CA PHE A 272 -22.53 -27.20 -22.34
C PHE A 272 -22.80 -27.33 -23.85
N CYS A 273 -22.65 -28.52 -24.43
CA CYS A 273 -23.00 -28.77 -25.83
C CYS A 273 -24.49 -28.89 -26.06
N LYS A 274 -25.28 -29.20 -25.02
CA LYS A 274 -26.73 -29.40 -25.13
C LYS A 274 -27.45 -28.20 -25.75
N ASP A 275 -27.01 -27.01 -25.38
CA ASP A 275 -27.59 -25.74 -25.82
C ASP A 275 -26.76 -25.07 -26.92
N ALA A 276 -25.84 -25.81 -27.56
CA ALA A 276 -25.02 -25.27 -28.64
C ALA A 276 -25.90 -24.90 -29.85
N PRO A 277 -25.63 -23.77 -30.52
CA PRO A 277 -26.48 -23.31 -31.60
C PRO A 277 -26.29 -24.13 -32.89
N PRO A 278 -27.25 -24.08 -33.83
CA PRO A 278 -27.27 -24.94 -35.01
C PRO A 278 -26.11 -24.76 -35.99
N ASN A 279 -25.33 -23.68 -35.88
CA ASN A 279 -24.13 -23.47 -36.68
C ASN A 279 -22.95 -24.35 -36.25
N VAL A 280 -22.96 -24.88 -35.02
CA VAL A 280 -21.94 -25.81 -34.54
C VAL A 280 -22.25 -27.19 -35.10
N ASP A 281 -21.59 -27.54 -36.20
CA ASP A 281 -21.85 -28.77 -36.94
C ASP A 281 -20.74 -29.82 -36.84
N GLU A 282 -19.58 -29.47 -36.26
CA GLU A 282 -18.50 -30.41 -35.96
C GLU A 282 -18.08 -30.36 -34.49
N VAL A 283 -17.97 -31.54 -33.85
CA VAL A 283 -17.41 -31.68 -32.50
C VAL A 283 -16.28 -32.69 -32.50
N VAL A 284 -15.11 -32.28 -32.01
CA VAL A 284 -13.92 -33.13 -31.89
C VAL A 284 -13.74 -33.58 -30.44
N VAL A 285 -13.86 -34.88 -30.19
CA VAL A 285 -13.81 -35.50 -28.84
C VAL A 285 -12.61 -36.43 -28.62
N GLU A 286 -11.56 -36.34 -29.45
CA GLU A 286 -10.37 -37.19 -29.37
C GLU A 286 -9.72 -37.22 -27.97
N GLY A 287 -9.25 -38.39 -27.52
CA GLY A 287 -8.64 -38.60 -26.22
C GLY A 287 -9.49 -38.25 -25.00
N CYS A 288 -10.82 -38.17 -25.13
CA CYS A 288 -11.71 -37.78 -24.03
C CYS A 288 -12.08 -38.96 -23.10
N THR A 289 -11.12 -39.39 -22.28
CA THR A 289 -11.30 -40.54 -21.37
C THR A 289 -12.08 -40.25 -20.09
N LYS A 290 -12.24 -38.98 -19.72
CA LYS A 290 -12.89 -38.56 -18.46
C LYS A 290 -14.36 -38.19 -18.61
N ILE A 291 -14.87 -38.17 -19.84
CA ILE A 291 -16.27 -37.87 -20.12
C ILE A 291 -17.06 -39.15 -19.86
N SER A 292 -18.00 -39.08 -18.90
CA SER A 292 -18.86 -40.21 -18.53
C SER A 292 -20.22 -40.17 -19.21
N ASP A 293 -20.55 -39.08 -19.90
CA ASP A 293 -21.84 -38.87 -20.56
C ASP A 293 -21.63 -38.08 -21.85
N PHE A 294 -21.87 -38.75 -22.98
CA PHE A 294 -21.82 -38.15 -24.32
C PHE A 294 -23.20 -37.85 -24.89
N THR A 295 -24.30 -38.16 -24.18
CA THR A 295 -25.67 -37.91 -24.64
C THR A 295 -25.97 -36.45 -25.02
N PRO A 296 -25.29 -35.40 -24.51
CA PRO A 296 -25.47 -34.05 -25.03
C PRO A 296 -25.25 -33.91 -26.54
N LEU A 297 -24.38 -34.73 -27.15
CA LEU A 297 -24.17 -34.71 -28.60
C LEU A 297 -25.44 -35.09 -29.38
N LEU A 298 -26.23 -36.02 -28.84
CA LEU A 298 -27.51 -36.43 -29.45
C LEU A 298 -28.55 -35.31 -29.44
N THR A 299 -28.41 -34.32 -28.56
CA THR A 299 -29.34 -33.20 -28.45
C THR A 299 -28.99 -31.99 -29.31
N MET A 300 -27.77 -31.95 -29.87
CA MET A 300 -27.34 -30.87 -30.75
C MET A 300 -28.12 -30.93 -32.07
N ASN A 301 -28.77 -29.81 -32.43
CA ASN A 301 -29.57 -29.70 -33.65
C ASN A 301 -28.74 -29.50 -34.92
N GLY A 302 -27.59 -28.83 -34.79
CA GLY A 302 -26.68 -28.51 -35.90
C GLY A 302 -25.64 -29.57 -36.21
N LEU A 303 -25.43 -30.52 -35.30
CA LEU A 303 -24.33 -31.47 -35.35
C LEU A 303 -24.45 -32.36 -36.58
N LYS A 304 -23.42 -32.36 -37.42
CA LYS A 304 -23.30 -33.20 -38.62
C LYS A 304 -22.13 -34.17 -38.51
N LYS A 305 -21.09 -33.83 -37.75
CA LYS A 305 -19.86 -34.59 -37.68
C LYS A 305 -19.30 -34.68 -36.26
N VAL A 306 -18.88 -35.88 -35.86
CA VAL A 306 -18.12 -36.12 -34.62
C VAL A 306 -16.81 -36.82 -34.95
N THR A 307 -15.71 -36.15 -34.62
CA THR A 307 -14.35 -36.67 -34.82
C THR A 307 -13.82 -37.25 -33.51
N TYR A 308 -13.35 -38.49 -33.54
CA TYR A 308 -12.88 -39.23 -32.36
C TYR A 308 -11.63 -40.06 -32.70
N ASP A 309 -10.99 -40.65 -31.68
CA ASP A 309 -9.82 -41.53 -31.81
C ASP A 309 -10.09 -42.88 -31.11
N ASN A 310 -9.18 -43.85 -31.25
CA ASN A 310 -9.31 -45.17 -30.62
C ASN A 310 -9.36 -45.07 -29.09
N THR A 311 -8.74 -44.04 -28.50
CA THR A 311 -8.81 -43.76 -27.07
C THR A 311 -10.24 -43.44 -26.64
N THR A 312 -10.95 -42.65 -27.43
CA THR A 312 -12.34 -42.27 -27.18
C THR A 312 -13.29 -43.42 -27.53
N ASP A 313 -13.00 -44.19 -28.57
CA ASP A 313 -13.76 -45.40 -28.94
C ASP A 313 -13.68 -46.50 -27.85
N ALA A 314 -12.59 -46.54 -27.08
CA ALA A 314 -12.48 -47.41 -25.91
C ALA A 314 -13.35 -46.98 -24.72
N ASN A 315 -13.94 -45.77 -24.74
CA ASN A 315 -14.83 -45.29 -23.68
C ASN A 315 -16.24 -45.88 -23.87
N GLU A 316 -16.70 -46.66 -22.88
CA GLU A 316 -18.01 -47.32 -22.89
C GLU A 316 -19.16 -46.32 -23.11
N ALA A 317 -19.12 -45.17 -22.44
CA ALA A 317 -20.15 -44.14 -22.57
C ALA A 317 -20.25 -43.53 -23.98
N PHE A 318 -19.14 -43.51 -24.74
CA PHE A 318 -19.16 -43.06 -26.13
C PHE A 318 -19.71 -44.15 -27.05
N ARG A 319 -19.27 -45.40 -26.85
CA ARG A 319 -19.77 -46.56 -27.61
C ARG A 319 -21.29 -46.72 -27.51
N ASP A 320 -21.84 -46.51 -26.32
CA ASP A 320 -23.28 -46.66 -26.06
C ASP A 320 -24.13 -45.69 -26.89
N ILE A 321 -23.59 -44.53 -27.25
CA ILE A 321 -24.33 -43.54 -28.05
C ILE A 321 -23.97 -43.57 -29.54
N LYS A 322 -22.94 -44.33 -29.94
CA LYS A 322 -22.38 -44.32 -31.30
C LYS A 322 -23.43 -44.65 -32.36
N VAL A 323 -24.18 -45.74 -32.14
CA VAL A 323 -25.28 -46.16 -33.02
C VAL A 323 -26.36 -45.09 -33.09
N ASN A 324 -26.70 -44.45 -31.96
CA ASN A 324 -27.71 -43.39 -31.93
C ASN A 324 -27.26 -42.14 -32.71
N LEU A 325 -25.95 -41.83 -32.75
CA LEU A 325 -25.41 -40.74 -33.56
C LEU A 325 -25.55 -41.08 -35.06
N GLU A 326 -25.17 -42.30 -35.46
CA GLU A 326 -25.27 -42.77 -36.85
C GLU A 326 -26.73 -42.83 -37.33
N GLU A 327 -27.66 -43.32 -36.51
CA GLU A 327 -29.10 -43.34 -36.80
C GLU A 327 -29.69 -41.92 -36.98
N LYS A 328 -29.10 -40.91 -36.31
CA LYS A 328 -29.45 -39.50 -36.49
C LYS A 328 -28.82 -38.89 -37.76
N GLY A 329 -28.01 -39.65 -38.49
CA GLY A 329 -27.32 -39.21 -39.70
C GLY A 329 -26.07 -38.36 -39.42
N ILE A 330 -25.50 -38.46 -38.22
CA ILE A 330 -24.25 -37.79 -37.86
C ILE A 330 -23.08 -38.64 -38.38
N GLU A 331 -22.18 -38.01 -39.13
CA GLU A 331 -20.94 -38.61 -39.61
C GLU A 331 -19.97 -38.82 -38.44
N LEU A 332 -19.46 -40.05 -38.32
CA LEU A 332 -18.46 -40.41 -37.31
C LEU A 332 -17.11 -40.66 -37.99
N GLU A 333 -16.12 -39.83 -37.67
CA GLU A 333 -14.76 -39.96 -38.23
C GLU A 333 -13.78 -40.46 -37.16
N ASN A 334 -13.24 -41.67 -37.36
CA ASN A 334 -12.12 -42.17 -36.55
C ASN A 334 -10.80 -41.65 -37.12
N ARG A 335 -10.18 -40.70 -36.41
CA ARG A 335 -8.94 -40.07 -36.82
C ARG A 335 -7.78 -41.06 -36.96
N ASP A 336 -7.75 -42.12 -36.16
CA ASP A 336 -6.68 -43.13 -36.22
C ASP A 336 -6.78 -44.03 -37.47
N GLU A 337 -7.97 -44.13 -38.05
CA GLU A 337 -8.19 -44.88 -39.29
C GLU A 337 -7.84 -44.05 -40.52
N VAL A 338 -8.12 -42.74 -40.47
CA VAL A 338 -7.73 -41.76 -41.49
C VAL A 338 -6.22 -41.50 -41.44
N GLY A 339 -5.62 -41.62 -40.25
CA GLY A 339 -4.25 -41.22 -39.98
C GLY A 339 -3.12 -42.15 -40.44
N ARG A 340 -3.44 -43.31 -41.05
CA ARG A 340 -2.44 -44.11 -41.76
C ARG A 340 -2.06 -43.56 -43.13
N ALA A 341 -2.74 -42.53 -43.64
CA ALA A 341 -2.45 -41.95 -44.95
C ALA A 341 -1.70 -40.60 -44.92
N ASP A 342 -1.89 -39.70 -43.94
CA ASP A 342 -1.52 -38.28 -44.15
C ASP A 342 -0.96 -37.45 -42.96
N TYR A 343 -0.64 -38.04 -41.80
CA TYR A 343 -0.30 -37.26 -40.58
C TYR A 343 1.04 -36.53 -40.53
N ARG A 344 1.81 -36.47 -41.62
CA ARG A 344 3.07 -35.69 -41.63
C ARG A 344 2.92 -34.21 -41.99
N GLU A 345 1.77 -33.75 -42.51
CA GLU A 345 1.67 -32.36 -43.02
C GLU A 345 0.83 -31.38 -42.18
N MET A 346 -0.05 -31.82 -41.26
CA MET A 346 -1.01 -30.89 -40.64
C MET A 346 -0.56 -30.20 -39.33
N CYS A 347 0.49 -30.68 -38.65
CA CYS A 347 1.01 -30.02 -37.44
C CYS A 347 2.01 -28.88 -37.72
N HIS A 348 2.27 -28.58 -39.00
CA HIS A 348 3.07 -27.44 -39.45
C HIS A 348 2.34 -26.69 -40.58
N ARG A 349 1.09 -26.26 -40.36
CA ARG A 349 0.61 -25.10 -41.12
C ARG A 349 1.47 -23.89 -40.71
N PRO A 350 2.23 -23.29 -41.64
CA PRO A 350 3.04 -22.13 -41.33
C PRO A 350 2.16 -20.96 -40.88
N LYS A 351 2.75 -20.12 -40.04
CA LYS A 351 2.43 -18.69 -39.94
C LYS A 351 2.10 -18.16 -41.33
N ALA A 352 1.05 -17.35 -41.46
CA ALA A 352 0.72 -16.69 -42.71
C ALA A 352 1.87 -15.79 -43.17
N GLU A 353 2.78 -16.33 -43.98
CA GLU A 353 3.42 -15.58 -45.05
C GLU A 353 2.38 -15.40 -46.14
N VAL A 354 1.93 -14.17 -46.35
CA VAL A 354 1.25 -13.79 -47.59
C VAL A 354 2.07 -12.71 -48.26
N CYS A 355 2.57 -13.12 -49.42
CA CYS A 355 3.20 -12.40 -50.51
C CYS A 355 2.97 -10.89 -50.55
N LEU A 356 4.08 -10.16 -50.59
CA LEU A 356 4.14 -8.86 -51.25
C LEU A 356 3.96 -9.06 -52.76
N SER A 357 3.00 -8.35 -53.32
CA SER A 357 2.96 -7.93 -54.72
C SER A 357 2.84 -6.42 -54.77
#